data_AF-A0A562D0V0-F1
#
_entry.id   AF-A0A562D0V0-F1
#
_cell.length_a   1.000
_cell.length_b   1.000
_cell.length_c   1.000
_cell.angle_alpha   90.00
_cell.angle_beta   90.00
_cell.angle_gamma   90.00
#
_symmetry.space_group_name_H-M   'P 1'
#
loop_
_entity.id
_entity.type
_entity.pdbx_description
1 polymer ?
#
loop_
_entity_poly.entity_id
_entity_poly.type
_entity_poly.pdbx_seq_one_letter_code
_entity_poly.pdbx_strand_id
1 'polypeptide(L)'
;MSDEKSVEATLLVTSDAIAQLRGALNVDSDGEISVFLSAVATVAGQMFLDELLGARDYPTKTAARHERIRGMVKHAFNDEIPPASVIAALFHVTPSAAATLLASTEARYATDMSVARNNAIRQLLSGALTLAEEAEDPTNNLYHFRCRDASAMAAMKQALADSDETVVPITKSREATNTYEVHGSALPPLSARFGVDAIDMVRLDDRERVRAQVDTARAAAGEAAPKGRTRSRRSRGSGK
;
A
#
# COMPACT_ATOMS: atom_id res chain seq x y z
N MET A 1 24.97 3.26 -24.57
CA MET A 1 23.94 2.20 -24.57
C MET A 1 24.39 1.20 -23.52
N SER A 2 23.70 1.14 -22.38
CA SER A 2 24.04 0.18 -21.33
C SER A 2 23.57 -1.20 -21.77
N ASP A 3 24.47 -2.17 -21.74
CA ASP A 3 24.23 -3.56 -22.11
C ASP A 3 23.50 -4.25 -20.94
N GLU A 4 22.17 -4.16 -20.91
CA GLU A 4 21.36 -4.81 -19.87
C GLU A 4 21.37 -6.33 -20.10
N LYS A 5 21.79 -7.07 -19.07
CA LYS A 5 21.75 -8.54 -19.04
C LYS A 5 20.71 -9.01 -18.03
N SER A 6 19.79 -9.86 -18.47
CA SER A 6 18.85 -10.54 -17.58
C SER A 6 19.46 -11.80 -16.99
N VAL A 7 19.11 -12.09 -15.73
CA VAL A 7 19.44 -13.34 -15.04
C VAL A 7 18.13 -13.98 -14.60
N GLU A 8 17.89 -15.21 -15.03
CA GLU A 8 16.74 -16.01 -14.58
C GLU A 8 17.15 -16.93 -13.43
N ALA A 9 16.35 -16.94 -12.36
CA ALA A 9 16.56 -17.78 -11.20
C ALA A 9 15.24 -18.43 -10.75
N THR A 10 15.29 -19.73 -10.45
CA THR A 10 14.13 -20.49 -9.96
C THR A 10 14.12 -20.51 -8.44
N LEU A 11 13.07 -19.96 -7.84
CA LEU A 11 12.84 -20.03 -6.40
C LEU A 11 11.97 -21.24 -6.06
N LEU A 12 12.50 -22.18 -5.29
CA LEU A 12 11.73 -23.31 -4.77
C LEU A 12 11.05 -22.89 -3.46
N VAL A 13 9.73 -22.77 -3.48
CA VAL A 13 8.92 -22.39 -2.31
C VAL A 13 7.98 -23.54 -1.95
N THR A 14 7.90 -23.89 -0.67
CA THR A 14 6.99 -24.95 -0.20
C THR A 14 5.54 -24.47 -0.23
N SER A 15 4.59 -25.39 -0.40
CA SER A 15 3.16 -25.05 -0.37
C SER A 15 2.73 -24.41 0.95
N ASP A 16 3.35 -24.80 2.07
CA ASP A 16 3.09 -24.20 3.38
C ASP A 16 3.57 -22.74 3.44
N ALA A 17 4.76 -22.44 2.94
CA ALA A 17 5.26 -21.06 2.87
C ALA A 17 4.39 -20.19 1.95
N ILE A 18 3.90 -20.74 0.83
CA ILE A 18 2.94 -20.04 -0.04
C ILE A 18 1.64 -19.74 0.71
N ALA A 19 1.10 -20.69 1.49
CA ALA A 19 -0.11 -20.48 2.27
C ALA A 19 0.08 -19.40 3.35
N GLN A 20 1.23 -19.39 4.04
CA GLN A 20 1.56 -18.35 5.02
C GLN A 20 1.67 -16.96 4.37
N LEU A 21 2.33 -16.87 3.22
CA LEU A 21 2.47 -15.61 2.48
C LEU A 21 1.12 -15.09 1.98
N ARG A 22 0.24 -15.98 1.47
CA ARG A 22 -1.13 -15.61 1.09
C ARG A 22 -1.91 -15.04 2.26
N GLY A 23 -1.82 -15.68 3.43
CA GLY A 23 -2.43 -15.18 4.66
C GLY A 23 -1.88 -13.81 5.08
N ALA A 24 -0.57 -13.60 4.96
CA ALA A 24 0.08 -12.33 5.32
C ALA A 24 -0.31 -11.18 4.38
N LEU A 25 -0.42 -11.46 3.08
CA LEU A 25 -0.69 -10.47 2.03
C LEU A 25 -2.17 -10.29 1.73
N ASN A 26 -3.02 -11.17 2.25
CA ASN A 26 -4.46 -11.26 1.92
C ASN A 26 -4.68 -11.41 0.41
N VAL A 27 -4.02 -12.41 -0.17
CA VAL A 27 -4.01 -12.72 -1.61
C VAL A 27 -4.59 -14.11 -1.83
N ASP A 28 -5.54 -14.22 -2.77
CA ASP A 28 -6.26 -15.48 -3.05
C ASP A 28 -5.78 -16.19 -4.32
N SER A 29 -5.13 -15.50 -5.25
CA SER A 29 -4.76 -16.04 -6.55
C SER A 29 -3.28 -16.45 -6.67
N ASP A 30 -3.04 -17.51 -7.42
CA ASP A 30 -1.69 -18.00 -7.75
C ASP A 30 -0.89 -16.94 -8.56
N GLY A 31 -1.58 -16.15 -9.38
CA GLY A 31 -0.97 -15.07 -10.17
C GLY A 31 -0.44 -13.93 -9.30
N GLU A 32 -1.25 -13.43 -8.36
CA GLU A 32 -0.84 -12.35 -7.46
C GLU A 32 0.35 -12.74 -6.58
N ILE A 33 0.35 -13.97 -6.03
CA ILE A 33 1.49 -14.43 -5.23
C ILE A 33 2.75 -14.60 -6.08
N SER A 34 2.62 -15.04 -7.33
CA SER A 34 3.76 -15.16 -8.26
C SER A 34 4.38 -13.80 -8.57
N VAL A 35 3.54 -12.78 -8.85
CA VAL A 35 4.02 -11.41 -9.08
C VAL A 35 4.75 -10.87 -7.85
N PHE A 36 4.16 -11.05 -6.65
CA PHE A 36 4.79 -10.63 -5.41
C PHE A 36 6.12 -11.32 -5.15
N LEU A 37 6.18 -12.66 -5.32
CA LEU A 37 7.41 -13.44 -5.14
C LEU A 37 8.50 -13.03 -6.12
N SER A 38 8.13 -12.77 -7.39
CA SER A 38 9.06 -12.27 -8.39
C SER A 38 9.66 -10.92 -7.96
N ALA A 39 8.82 -9.98 -7.51
CA ALA A 39 9.29 -8.68 -7.05
C ALA A 39 10.20 -8.79 -5.81
N VAL A 40 9.85 -9.65 -4.85
CA VAL A 40 10.70 -9.91 -3.67
C VAL A 40 12.02 -10.55 -4.07
N ALA A 41 12.03 -11.49 -5.02
CA ALA A 41 13.24 -12.09 -5.55
C ALA A 41 14.14 -11.06 -6.24
N THR A 42 13.57 -10.13 -7.02
CA THR A 42 14.30 -9.01 -7.62
C THR A 42 14.95 -8.13 -6.55
N VAL A 43 14.22 -7.76 -5.49
CA VAL A 43 14.76 -6.96 -4.38
C VAL A 43 15.90 -7.70 -3.68
N ALA A 44 15.72 -8.98 -3.37
CA ALA A 44 16.73 -9.80 -2.72
C ALA A 44 17.99 -9.96 -3.59
N GLY A 45 17.81 -10.20 -4.89
CA GLY A 45 18.90 -10.29 -5.86
C GLY A 45 19.68 -9.00 -5.99
N GLN A 46 18.99 -7.85 -6.06
CA GLN A 46 19.65 -6.55 -6.12
C GLN A 46 20.46 -6.28 -4.85
N MET A 47 19.89 -6.54 -3.67
CA MET A 47 20.62 -6.38 -2.41
C MET A 47 21.88 -7.26 -2.36
N PHE A 48 21.78 -8.50 -2.82
CA PHE A 48 22.92 -9.41 -2.86
C PHE A 48 24.01 -8.93 -3.82
N LEU A 49 23.63 -8.42 -5.00
CA LEU A 49 24.57 -7.85 -5.96
C LEU A 49 25.22 -6.58 -5.43
N ASP A 50 24.45 -5.68 -4.80
CA ASP A 50 24.97 -4.45 -4.18
C ASP A 50 26.01 -4.77 -3.10
N GLU A 51 25.77 -5.81 -2.30
CA GLU A 51 26.70 -6.28 -1.26
C GLU A 51 27.96 -6.91 -1.88
N LEU A 52 27.79 -7.79 -2.87
CA LEU A 52 28.91 -8.46 -3.55
C LEU A 52 29.83 -7.48 -4.28
N LEU A 53 29.26 -6.41 -4.84
CA LEU A 53 30.00 -5.35 -5.53
C LEU A 53 30.54 -4.27 -4.59
N GLY A 54 30.22 -4.34 -3.29
CA GLY A 54 30.58 -3.32 -2.30
C GLY A 54 29.91 -1.97 -2.54
N ALA A 55 28.83 -1.93 -3.34
CA ALA A 55 28.05 -0.72 -3.60
C ALA A 55 27.23 -0.32 -2.37
N ARG A 56 26.82 -1.30 -1.55
CA ARG A 56 26.14 -1.09 -0.27
C ARG A 56 26.56 -2.14 0.75
N ASP A 57 26.60 -1.73 2.01
CA ASP A 57 26.80 -2.61 3.16
C ASP A 57 25.58 -2.54 4.09
N TYR A 58 25.26 -3.67 4.70
CA TYR A 58 24.16 -3.84 5.64
C TYR A 58 24.70 -4.31 6.98
N PRO A 59 25.36 -3.44 7.76
CA PRO A 59 26.13 -3.83 8.95
C PRO A 59 25.26 -4.41 10.07
N THR A 60 23.94 -4.27 9.99
CA THR A 60 23.00 -4.83 10.96
C THR A 60 21.80 -5.46 10.27
N LYS A 61 21.18 -6.44 10.94
CA LYS A 61 19.90 -7.03 10.50
C LYS A 61 18.81 -5.97 10.30
N THR A 62 18.82 -4.92 11.11
CA THR A 62 17.87 -3.80 11.01
C THR A 62 18.10 -2.98 9.74
N ALA A 63 19.35 -2.68 9.39
CA ALA A 63 19.68 -2.00 8.12
C ALA A 63 19.22 -2.83 6.91
N ALA A 64 19.45 -4.14 6.91
CA ALA A 64 18.94 -5.02 5.85
C ALA A 64 17.41 -5.03 5.78
N ARG A 65 16.71 -4.99 6.92
CA ARG A 65 15.23 -4.89 6.94
C ARG A 65 14.72 -3.59 6.35
N HIS A 66 15.36 -2.47 6.67
CA HIS A 66 15.02 -1.16 6.09
C HIS A 66 15.11 -1.19 4.57
N GLU A 67 16.19 -1.76 4.02
CA GLU A 67 16.31 -1.87 2.56
C GLU A 67 15.29 -2.81 1.95
N ARG A 68 15.03 -3.96 2.58
CA ARG A 68 13.99 -4.88 2.08
C ARG A 68 12.64 -4.19 2.03
N ILE A 69 12.26 -3.45 3.07
CA ILE A 69 10.99 -2.72 3.08
C ILE A 69 10.97 -1.67 1.97
N ARG A 70 12.03 -0.87 1.81
CA ARG A 70 12.12 0.12 0.73
C ARG A 70 11.97 -0.52 -0.65
N GLY A 71 12.70 -1.59 -0.91
CA GLY A 71 12.63 -2.34 -2.17
C GLY A 71 11.25 -2.96 -2.39
N MET A 72 10.66 -3.55 -1.36
CA MET A 72 9.32 -4.14 -1.44
C MET A 72 8.26 -3.08 -1.70
N VAL A 73 8.32 -1.91 -1.08
CA VAL A 73 7.38 -0.81 -1.39
C VAL A 73 7.44 -0.48 -2.88
N LYS A 74 8.64 -0.29 -3.41
CA LYS A 74 8.84 0.08 -4.81
C LYS A 74 8.41 -1.01 -5.80
N HIS A 75 8.78 -2.26 -5.52
CA HIS A 75 8.65 -3.34 -6.51
C HIS A 75 7.51 -4.31 -6.24
N ALA A 76 7.19 -4.59 -4.97
CA ALA A 76 6.19 -5.59 -4.59
C ALA A 76 4.84 -4.98 -4.21
N PHE A 77 4.84 -3.72 -3.74
CA PHE A 77 3.64 -2.96 -3.39
C PHE A 77 3.38 -1.78 -4.33
N ASN A 78 4.05 -1.71 -5.50
CA ASN A 78 3.80 -0.70 -6.53
C ASN A 78 3.76 0.75 -6.02
N ASP A 79 4.77 1.14 -5.24
CA ASP A 79 4.82 2.44 -4.57
C ASP A 79 3.62 2.67 -3.63
N GLU A 80 3.18 1.64 -2.91
CA GLU A 80 2.24 1.76 -1.79
C GLU A 80 2.91 1.35 -0.48
N ILE A 81 2.60 2.09 0.59
CA ILE A 81 3.10 1.77 1.93
C ILE A 81 2.23 0.66 2.51
N PRO A 82 2.74 -0.57 2.70
CA PRO A 82 1.95 -1.66 3.26
C PRO A 82 1.62 -1.38 4.74
N PRO A 83 0.48 -1.87 5.24
CA PRO A 83 0.11 -1.67 6.64
C PRO A 83 1.09 -2.40 7.57
N ALA A 84 1.28 -1.87 8.78
CA ALA A 84 2.17 -2.44 9.78
C ALA A 84 1.86 -3.91 10.12
N SER A 85 0.60 -4.37 9.98
CA SER A 85 0.22 -5.77 10.17
C SER A 85 0.84 -6.70 9.11
N VAL A 86 0.90 -6.24 7.85
CA VAL A 86 1.54 -6.99 6.75
C VAL A 86 3.05 -7.06 7.00
N ILE A 87 3.68 -5.95 7.37
CA ILE A 87 5.11 -5.93 7.73
C ILE A 87 5.39 -6.81 8.95
N ALA A 88 4.54 -6.78 9.97
CA ALA A 88 4.67 -7.64 11.14
C ALA A 88 4.67 -9.13 10.76
N ALA A 89 3.74 -9.53 9.89
CA ALA A 89 3.66 -10.89 9.38
C ALA A 89 4.88 -11.28 8.55
N LEU A 90 5.30 -10.43 7.60
CA LEU A 90 6.42 -10.71 6.69
C LEU A 90 7.78 -10.78 7.39
N PHE A 91 8.00 -9.95 8.42
CA PHE A 91 9.28 -9.88 9.13
C PHE A 91 9.28 -10.62 10.47
N HIS A 92 8.17 -11.28 10.81
CA HIS A 92 7.95 -11.98 12.08
C HIS A 92 8.30 -11.11 13.30
N VAL A 93 7.78 -9.89 13.30
CA VAL A 93 7.94 -8.93 14.40
C VAL A 93 6.57 -8.56 14.98
N THR A 94 6.55 -7.93 16.15
CA THR A 94 5.29 -7.45 16.73
C THR A 94 4.72 -6.29 15.91
N PRO A 95 3.39 -6.03 15.97
CA PRO A 95 2.79 -4.88 15.28
C PRO A 95 3.40 -3.53 15.66
N SER A 96 3.77 -3.36 16.93
CA SER A 96 4.45 -2.14 17.40
C SER A 96 5.85 -2.00 16.81
N ALA A 97 6.63 -3.08 16.77
CA ALA A 97 7.95 -3.08 16.15
C ALA A 97 7.87 -2.84 14.63
N ALA A 98 6.86 -3.40 13.95
CA ALA A 98 6.61 -3.15 12.54
C ALA A 98 6.27 -1.68 12.25
N ALA A 99 5.43 -1.06 13.08
CA ALA A 99 5.10 0.36 12.94
C ALA A 99 6.34 1.26 13.13
N THR A 100 7.15 0.98 14.16
CA THR A 100 8.42 1.68 14.36
C THR A 100 9.39 1.47 13.20
N LEU A 101 9.49 0.24 12.68
CA LEU A 101 10.36 -0.11 11.57
C LEU A 101 9.93 0.60 10.28
N LEU A 102 8.63 0.66 9.97
CA LEU A 102 8.09 1.40 8.83
C LEU A 102 8.42 2.90 8.95
N ALA A 103 8.07 3.53 10.07
CA ALA A 103 8.29 4.96 10.28
C ALA A 103 9.78 5.34 10.17
N SER A 104 10.67 4.51 10.72
CA SER A 104 12.12 4.72 10.60
C SER A 104 12.67 4.42 9.20
N THR A 105 12.06 3.49 8.45
CA THR A 105 12.38 3.26 7.03
C THR A 105 12.01 4.49 6.20
N GLU A 106 10.81 5.02 6.39
CA GLU A 106 10.34 6.23 5.70
C GLU A 106 11.20 7.45 6.00
N ALA A 107 11.59 7.64 7.25
CA ALA A 107 12.48 8.74 7.63
C ALA A 107 13.86 8.59 6.98
N ARG A 108 14.42 7.37 6.97
CA ARG A 108 15.74 7.08 6.38
C ARG A 108 15.76 7.25 4.86
N TYR A 109 14.67 6.89 4.18
CA TYR A 109 14.55 6.93 2.73
C TYR A 109 13.50 7.92 2.26
N ALA A 110 13.42 9.09 2.90
CA ALA A 110 12.32 10.03 2.68
C ALA A 110 12.14 10.43 1.20
N THR A 111 13.24 10.58 0.46
CA THR A 111 13.23 10.87 -0.97
C THR A 111 12.69 9.70 -1.78
N ASP A 112 13.23 8.49 -1.58
CA ASP A 112 12.82 7.29 -2.33
C ASP A 112 11.36 6.89 -2.03
N MET A 113 10.92 7.12 -0.79
CA MET A 113 9.56 6.82 -0.29
C MET A 113 8.55 7.94 -0.58
N SER A 114 8.97 9.05 -1.20
CA SER A 114 8.12 10.21 -1.42
C SER A 114 6.92 9.91 -2.32
N VAL A 115 7.12 9.10 -3.37
CA VAL A 115 6.04 8.66 -4.27
C VAL A 115 5.00 7.88 -3.50
N ALA A 116 5.43 6.89 -2.71
CA ALA A 116 4.51 6.05 -1.95
C ALA A 116 3.73 6.80 -0.87
N ARG A 117 4.40 7.73 -0.19
CA ARG A 117 3.75 8.65 0.75
C ARG A 117 2.72 9.54 0.04
N ASN A 118 3.06 10.09 -1.12
CA ASN A 118 2.13 10.93 -1.88
C ASN A 118 0.92 10.11 -2.34
N ASN A 119 1.11 8.86 -2.78
CA ASN A 119 0.00 7.96 -3.12
C ASN A 119 -0.91 7.71 -1.90
N ALA A 120 -0.34 7.45 -0.72
CA ALA A 120 -1.12 7.31 0.52
C ALA A 120 -1.93 8.59 0.83
N ILE A 121 -1.34 9.78 0.65
CA ILE A 121 -2.06 11.06 0.83
C ILE A 121 -3.19 11.20 -0.18
N ARG A 122 -2.97 10.88 -1.45
CA ARG A 122 -4.02 10.93 -2.49
C ARG A 122 -5.18 9.99 -2.18
N GLN A 123 -4.90 8.78 -1.70
CA GLN A 123 -5.93 7.83 -1.26
C GLN A 123 -6.74 8.37 -0.07
N LEU A 124 -6.09 9.04 0.88
CA LEU A 124 -6.78 9.66 2.01
C LEU A 124 -7.66 10.84 1.58
N LEU A 125 -7.15 11.69 0.69
CA LEU A 125 -7.87 12.86 0.18
C LEU A 125 -9.07 12.48 -0.68
N SER A 126 -8.90 11.52 -1.60
CA SER A 126 -10.02 11.01 -2.41
C SER A 126 -11.13 10.43 -1.54
N GLY A 127 -10.80 9.60 -0.55
CA GLY A 127 -11.79 9.09 0.40
C GLY A 127 -12.48 10.19 1.22
N ALA A 128 -11.74 11.24 1.62
CA ALA A 128 -12.32 12.39 2.33
C ALA A 128 -13.26 13.21 1.43
N LEU A 129 -12.93 13.37 0.14
CA LEU A 129 -13.78 14.07 -0.83
C LEU A 129 -15.08 13.30 -1.11
N THR A 130 -15.04 11.98 -1.26
CA THR A 130 -16.26 11.16 -1.43
C THR A 130 -17.20 11.31 -0.23
N LEU A 131 -16.67 11.27 0.99
CA LEU A 131 -17.47 11.49 2.20
C LEU A 131 -18.04 12.91 2.27
N ALA A 132 -17.36 13.89 1.68
CA ALA A 132 -17.84 15.26 1.60
C ALA A 132 -19.00 15.44 0.63
N GLU A 133 -18.97 14.75 -0.51
CA GLU A 133 -20.07 14.76 -1.48
C GLU A 133 -21.34 14.07 -0.94
N GLU A 134 -21.18 13.06 -0.08
CA GLU A 134 -22.28 12.30 0.51
C GLU A 134 -22.89 12.95 1.77
N ALA A 135 -22.32 14.06 2.27
CA ALA A 135 -22.77 14.68 3.52
C ALA A 135 -24.11 15.43 3.37
N GLU A 136 -25.10 15.07 4.22
CA GLU A 136 -26.44 15.68 4.22
C GLU A 136 -26.46 17.15 4.71
N ASP A 137 -25.46 17.59 5.48
CA ASP A 137 -25.36 18.96 5.99
C ASP A 137 -24.04 19.62 5.56
N PRO A 138 -24.03 20.39 4.47
CA PRO A 138 -22.83 21.10 3.98
C PRO A 138 -22.35 22.22 4.91
N THR A 139 -23.12 22.54 5.96
CA THR A 139 -22.81 23.61 6.93
C THR A 139 -21.85 23.13 8.00
N ASN A 140 -21.92 21.85 8.40
CA ASN A 140 -20.97 21.23 9.32
C ASN A 140 -19.81 20.63 8.51
N ASN A 141 -18.98 21.52 7.98
CA ASN A 141 -17.93 21.24 7.00
C ASN A 141 -16.71 20.52 7.65
N LEU A 142 -16.95 19.60 8.58
CA LEU A 142 -15.95 18.86 9.34
C LEU A 142 -15.96 17.39 8.89
N TYR A 143 -14.87 16.95 8.29
CA TYR A 143 -14.73 15.60 7.76
C TYR A 143 -13.83 14.75 8.64
N HIS A 144 -14.28 13.52 8.89
CA HIS A 144 -13.50 12.53 9.63
C HIS A 144 -12.90 11.54 8.66
N PHE A 145 -11.57 11.40 8.67
CA PHE A 145 -10.92 10.32 7.94
C PHE A 145 -9.95 9.56 8.83
N ARG A 146 -9.85 8.26 8.56
CA ARG A 146 -8.97 7.36 9.30
C ARG A 146 -7.63 7.28 8.61
N CYS A 147 -6.60 7.87 9.22
CA CYS A 147 -5.23 7.80 8.70
C CYS A 147 -4.38 6.88 9.58
N ARG A 148 -3.94 5.75 9.01
CA ARG A 148 -3.07 4.79 9.70
C ARG A 148 -1.58 5.12 9.56
N ASP A 149 -1.25 5.97 8.60
CA ASP A 149 0.11 6.39 8.29
C ASP A 149 0.40 7.77 8.92
N ALA A 150 1.20 7.76 9.98
CA ALA A 150 1.59 8.99 10.68
C ALA A 150 2.46 9.92 9.81
N SER A 151 3.21 9.37 8.86
CA SER A 151 4.09 10.11 7.94
C SER A 151 3.28 10.84 6.88
N ALA A 152 2.29 10.17 6.26
CA ALA A 152 1.32 10.81 5.38
C ALA A 152 0.58 11.94 6.09
N MET A 153 0.11 11.71 7.32
CA MET A 153 -0.55 12.75 8.12
C MET A 153 0.37 13.94 8.44
N ALA A 154 1.61 13.68 8.83
CA ALA A 154 2.59 14.75 9.10
C ALA A 154 2.86 15.58 7.84
N ALA A 155 2.99 14.94 6.69
CA ALA A 155 3.18 15.61 5.41
C ALA A 155 1.96 16.45 4.99
N MET A 156 0.72 15.96 5.22
CA MET A 156 -0.48 16.76 5.01
C MET A 156 -0.53 18.00 5.91
N LYS A 157 -0.21 17.85 7.20
CA LYS A 157 -0.16 18.98 8.14
C LYS A 157 0.88 20.01 7.75
N GLN A 158 2.06 19.55 7.33
CA GLN A 158 3.12 20.44 6.84
C GLN A 158 2.66 21.18 5.58
N ALA A 159 2.06 20.47 4.62
CA ALA A 159 1.55 21.07 3.39
C ALA A 159 0.48 22.15 3.66
N LEU A 160 -0.36 21.96 4.69
CA LEU A 160 -1.31 22.97 5.11
C LEU A 160 -0.63 24.20 5.73
N ALA A 161 0.32 23.97 6.63
CA ALA A 161 1.10 25.05 7.24
C ALA A 161 1.86 25.89 6.19
N ASP A 162 2.29 25.27 5.09
CA ASP A 162 2.94 25.95 3.97
C ASP A 162 1.94 26.70 3.06
N SER A 163 0.62 26.43 3.14
CA SER A 163 -0.36 26.84 2.13
C SER A 163 -1.15 28.14 2.40
N ASP A 164 -1.36 28.53 3.66
CA ASP A 164 -1.79 29.88 4.11
C ASP A 164 -1.98 29.82 5.64
N GLU A 165 -1.73 30.91 6.39
CA GLU A 165 -1.90 30.92 7.86
C GLU A 165 -3.37 30.80 8.32
N THR A 166 -4.32 30.92 7.39
CA THR A 166 -5.77 30.95 7.69
C THR A 166 -6.46 29.58 7.62
N VAL A 167 -5.75 28.53 7.19
CA VAL A 167 -6.35 27.20 7.02
C VAL A 167 -6.43 26.45 8.35
N VAL A 168 -7.63 25.96 8.69
CA VAL A 168 -7.88 25.22 9.93
C VAL A 168 -7.02 23.94 9.97
N PRO A 169 -6.24 23.72 11.04
CA PRO A 169 -5.33 22.59 11.11
C PRO A 169 -6.07 21.25 11.23
N ILE A 170 -5.47 20.19 10.67
CA ILE A 170 -5.96 18.82 10.86
C ILE A 170 -5.76 18.42 12.33
N THR A 171 -6.87 18.18 13.04
CA THR A 171 -6.86 17.80 14.44
C THR A 171 -7.11 16.30 14.58
N LYS A 172 -6.61 15.69 15.67
CA LYS A 172 -6.89 14.28 15.95
C LYS A 172 -8.21 14.20 16.70
N SER A 173 -9.13 13.38 16.21
CA SER A 173 -10.41 13.18 16.89
C SER A 173 -10.19 12.53 18.25
N ARG A 174 -10.99 12.95 19.24
CA ARG A 174 -10.95 12.38 20.60
C ARG A 174 -11.74 11.08 20.70
N GLU A 175 -12.65 10.83 19.77
CA GLU A 175 -13.62 9.74 19.83
C GLU A 175 -13.09 8.44 19.23
N ALA A 176 -12.16 8.52 18.28
CA ALA A 176 -11.68 7.35 17.55
C ALA A 176 -10.17 7.35 17.31
N THR A 177 -9.57 6.16 17.48
CA THR A 177 -8.12 5.98 17.29
C THR A 177 -7.76 6.13 15.81
N ASN A 178 -6.69 6.88 15.53
CA ASN A 178 -6.21 7.16 14.17
C ASN A 178 -7.24 7.84 13.27
N THR A 179 -8.21 8.54 13.86
CA THR A 179 -9.20 9.34 13.15
C THR A 179 -8.83 10.81 13.31
N TYR A 180 -8.90 11.53 12.20
CA TYR A 180 -8.53 12.94 12.12
C TYR A 180 -9.70 13.74 11.57
N GLU A 181 -9.83 14.95 12.08
CA GLU A 181 -10.83 15.94 11.71
C GLU A 181 -10.17 16.99 10.82
N VAL A 182 -10.73 17.17 9.63
CA VAL A 182 -10.31 18.19 8.67
C VAL A 182 -11.51 19.02 8.26
N HIS A 183 -11.33 20.34 8.27
CA HIS A 183 -12.36 21.23 7.78
C HIS A 183 -12.36 21.24 6.24
N GLY A 184 -13.53 21.39 5.61
CA GLY A 184 -13.67 21.38 4.16
C GLY A 184 -12.84 22.44 3.45
N SER A 185 -12.58 23.58 4.10
CA SER A 185 -11.69 24.61 3.56
C SER A 185 -10.24 24.16 3.39
N ALA A 186 -9.79 23.11 4.09
CA ALA A 186 -8.46 22.54 3.97
C ALA A 186 -8.33 21.51 2.83
N LEU A 187 -9.46 20.98 2.32
CA LEU A 187 -9.44 19.98 1.25
C LEU A 187 -9.01 20.55 -0.11
N PRO A 188 -9.49 21.72 -0.60
CA PRO A 188 -9.04 22.29 -1.86
C PRO A 188 -7.53 22.55 -1.97
N PRO A 189 -6.86 23.21 -0.99
CA PRO A 189 -5.41 23.45 -1.09
C PRO A 189 -4.61 22.14 -1.03
N LEU A 190 -5.04 21.16 -0.22
CA LEU A 190 -4.41 19.83 -0.20
C LEU A 190 -4.59 19.08 -1.52
N SER A 191 -5.80 19.12 -2.07
CA SER A 191 -6.12 18.46 -3.34
C SER A 191 -5.31 19.05 -4.47
N ALA A 192 -5.21 20.38 -4.55
CA ALA A 192 -4.35 21.07 -5.50
C ALA A 192 -2.86 20.73 -5.31
N ARG A 193 -2.37 20.68 -4.07
CA ARG A 193 -0.96 20.38 -3.76
C ARG A 193 -0.55 18.96 -4.15
N PHE A 194 -1.43 17.98 -3.92
CA PHE A 194 -1.13 16.58 -4.19
C PHE A 194 -1.65 16.09 -5.55
N GLY A 195 -2.30 16.98 -6.32
CA GLY A 195 -2.85 16.70 -7.65
C GLY A 195 -4.02 15.73 -7.62
N VAL A 196 -4.85 15.81 -6.58
CA VAL A 196 -6.07 15.02 -6.44
C VAL A 196 -7.22 15.83 -7.05
N ASP A 197 -7.63 15.48 -8.26
CA ASP A 197 -8.90 15.94 -8.82
C ASP A 197 -9.99 14.90 -8.55
N ALA A 198 -11.27 15.24 -8.74
CA ALA A 198 -12.40 14.29 -8.70
C ALA A 198 -12.22 13.06 -9.64
N ILE A 199 -11.22 13.08 -10.51
CA ILE A 199 -10.87 12.03 -11.48
C ILE A 199 -9.97 10.94 -10.86
N ASP A 200 -9.25 11.21 -9.76
CA ASP A 200 -8.41 10.20 -9.09
C ASP A 200 -9.23 9.12 -8.32
N MET A 201 -10.57 9.29 -8.24
CA MET A 201 -11.52 8.28 -7.74
C MET A 201 -11.39 6.92 -8.45
N VAL A 202 -10.83 6.89 -9.67
CA VAL A 202 -10.71 5.69 -10.52
C VAL A 202 -9.52 4.80 -10.13
N ARG A 203 -8.55 5.27 -9.34
CA ARG A 203 -7.38 4.47 -8.94
C ARG A 203 -7.65 3.50 -7.79
N LEU A 204 -8.76 3.64 -7.07
CA LEU A 204 -9.18 2.70 -6.01
C LEU A 204 -9.47 1.29 -6.55
N ASP A 205 -9.62 1.14 -7.87
CA ASP A 205 -9.69 -0.13 -8.59
C ASP A 205 -8.31 -0.69 -8.96
N ASP A 206 -7.21 -0.32 -8.30
CA ASP A 206 -5.90 -0.94 -8.57
C ASP A 206 -5.90 -2.45 -8.27
N ARG A 207 -6.84 -2.98 -7.47
CA ARG A 207 -7.15 -4.43 -7.44
C ARG A 207 -7.66 -4.98 -8.77
N GLU A 208 -8.47 -4.20 -9.49
CA GLU A 208 -8.88 -4.51 -10.86
C GLU A 208 -7.75 -4.31 -11.87
N ARG A 209 -6.79 -3.42 -11.65
CA ARG A 209 -5.58 -3.34 -12.49
C ARG A 209 -4.63 -4.50 -12.28
N VAL A 210 -4.43 -4.95 -11.04
CA VAL A 210 -3.71 -6.21 -10.76
C VAL A 210 -4.47 -7.37 -11.41
N ARG A 211 -5.81 -7.41 -11.30
CA ARG A 211 -6.65 -8.40 -11.98
C ARG A 211 -6.54 -8.32 -13.51
N ALA A 212 -6.52 -7.13 -14.09
CA ALA A 212 -6.41 -6.91 -15.54
C ALA A 212 -5.00 -7.25 -16.05
N GLN A 213 -3.95 -6.98 -15.27
CA GLN A 213 -2.59 -7.43 -15.59
C GLN A 213 -2.47 -8.95 -15.50
N VAL A 214 -3.10 -9.59 -14.50
CA VAL A 214 -3.19 -11.05 -14.36
C VAL A 214 -4.00 -11.66 -15.50
N ASP A 215 -5.12 -11.06 -15.90
CA ASP A 215 -5.95 -11.53 -17.02
C ASP A 215 -5.23 -11.34 -18.37
N THR A 216 -4.48 -10.25 -18.54
CA THR A 216 -3.63 -10.03 -19.73
C THR A 216 -2.49 -11.04 -19.80
N ALA A 217 -1.83 -11.34 -18.67
CA ALA A 217 -0.80 -12.37 -18.57
C ALA A 217 -1.36 -13.78 -18.82
N ARG A 218 -2.59 -14.06 -18.34
CA ARG A 218 -3.27 -15.34 -18.54
C ARG A 218 -3.72 -15.56 -19.99
N ALA A 219 -4.18 -14.49 -20.66
CA ALA A 219 -4.49 -14.51 -22.09
C ALA A 219 -3.23 -14.75 -22.94
N ALA A 220 -2.09 -14.18 -22.55
CA ALA A 220 -0.79 -14.44 -23.18
C ALA A 220 -0.27 -15.87 -22.94
N ALA A 221 -0.64 -16.49 -21.80
CA ALA A 221 -0.23 -17.85 -21.43
C ALA A 221 -1.18 -18.97 -21.92
N GLY A 222 -2.32 -18.64 -22.55
CA GLY A 222 -3.24 -19.63 -23.13
C GLY A 222 -4.10 -20.42 -22.13
N GLU A 223 -4.23 -19.97 -20.87
CA GLU A 223 -4.96 -20.69 -19.82
C GLU A 223 -6.46 -20.35 -19.79
N ALA A 224 -7.32 -21.35 -20.04
CA ALA A 224 -8.78 -21.19 -20.02
C ALA A 224 -9.33 -20.85 -18.61
N ALA A 225 -10.33 -19.95 -18.57
CA ALA A 225 -11.00 -19.49 -17.35
C ALA A 225 -11.73 -20.62 -16.59
N PRO A 226 -11.79 -20.59 -15.25
CA PRO A 226 -12.47 -21.63 -14.48
C PRO A 226 -13.99 -21.48 -14.61
N LYS A 227 -14.66 -22.56 -15.01
CA LYS A 227 -16.13 -22.66 -15.08
C LYS A 227 -16.72 -22.43 -13.68
N GLY A 228 -17.45 -21.32 -13.51
CA GLY A 228 -18.13 -20.95 -12.28
C GLY A 228 -19.06 -22.07 -11.78
N ARG A 229 -18.84 -22.52 -10.54
CA ARG A 229 -19.72 -23.48 -9.85
C ARG A 229 -21.04 -22.81 -9.48
N THR A 230 -22.11 -23.19 -10.15
CA THR A 230 -23.50 -22.88 -9.80
C THR A 230 -23.81 -23.42 -8.39
N ARG A 231 -24.08 -22.52 -7.44
CA ARG A 231 -24.50 -22.89 -6.08
C ARG A 231 -25.92 -23.48 -6.12
N SER A 232 -26.02 -24.78 -5.88
CA SER A 232 -27.28 -25.49 -5.62
C SER A 232 -27.84 -25.08 -4.26
N ARG A 233 -29.06 -24.52 -4.28
CA ARG A 233 -29.82 -24.04 -3.12
C ARG A 233 -30.56 -25.23 -2.50
N ARG A 234 -30.06 -25.80 -1.40
CA ARG A 234 -30.80 -26.81 -0.63
C ARG A 234 -31.65 -26.16 0.45
N SER A 235 -32.97 -26.20 0.26
CA SER A 235 -33.98 -25.97 1.28
C SER A 235 -34.00 -27.13 2.29
N ARG A 236 -33.94 -26.81 3.57
CA ARG A 236 -34.48 -27.60 4.69
C ARG A 236 -35.17 -26.57 5.58
N GLY A 237 -36.47 -26.59 5.83
CA GLY A 237 -37.35 -27.73 6.07
C GLY A 237 -37.82 -27.56 7.52
N SER A 238 -39.00 -26.94 7.71
CA SER A 238 -39.64 -26.81 9.01
C SER A 238 -40.08 -28.19 9.51
N GLY A 239 -39.99 -28.40 10.82
CA GLY A 239 -40.42 -29.64 11.44
C GLY A 239 -40.43 -29.54 12.95
N LYS A 240 -41.57 -29.03 13.46
CA LYS A 240 -42.17 -29.14 14.80
C LYS A 240 -41.30 -28.93 16.04
#